data_AF-A0A928GS00-F1
#
_entry.id   AF-A0A928GS00-F1
#
_cell.length_a   1.000
_cell.length_b   1.000
_cell.length_c   1.000
_cell.angle_alpha   90.00
_cell.angle_beta   90.00
_cell.angle_gamma   90.00
#
_symmetry.space_group_name_H-M   'P 1'
#
loop_
_entity.id
_entity.type
_entity.pdbx_description
1 polymer ?
#
loop_
_entity_poly.entity_id
_entity_poly.type
_entity_poly.pdbx_seq_one_letter_code
_entity_poly.pdbx_strand_id
1 'polypeptide(L)'
;MELKIIPTGNSKEDVEVRKKIIKDFYKQWEKNNPSKKLYNYNLKDYINVRLISIQETAFKASCNYLSTLAVLQLDAILQLARKICVVNTKPKDKNQNQFEKMIRMEYNLVGIGKVSLIVGIKRPNRNKIKEKVQYCITAIKA
;
A
#
# COMPACT_ATOMS: atom_id res chain seq x y z
N MET A 1 -3.69 17.62 13.40
CA MET A 1 -2.79 17.16 12.31
C MET A 1 -2.59 18.37 11.42
N GLU A 2 -1.41 18.98 11.40
CA GLU A 2 -1.16 20.12 10.51
C GLU A 2 -1.34 19.66 9.06
N LEU A 3 -2.09 20.44 8.28
CA LEU A 3 -2.25 20.24 6.84
C LEU A 3 -0.92 20.54 6.17
N LYS A 4 -0.03 19.53 6.09
CA LYS A 4 1.15 19.61 5.23
C LYS A 4 0.65 19.78 3.79
N ILE A 5 0.98 20.91 3.16
CA ILE A 5 0.70 21.13 1.74
C ILE A 5 1.37 20.01 0.96
N ILE A 6 0.57 19.22 0.25
CA ILE A 6 1.07 18.13 -0.60
C ILE A 6 1.37 18.76 -1.95
N PRO A 7 2.64 18.81 -2.39
CA PRO A 7 2.96 19.44 -3.67
C PRO A 7 2.33 18.65 -4.81
N THR A 8 1.84 19.37 -5.83
CA THR A 8 1.17 18.81 -7.02
C THR A 8 2.13 18.64 -8.20
N GLY A 9 3.29 19.30 -8.16
CA GLY A 9 4.31 19.24 -9.23
C GLY A 9 5.03 17.91 -9.32
N ASN A 10 5.83 17.73 -10.38
CA ASN A 10 6.59 16.50 -10.64
C ASN A 10 8.10 16.70 -10.53
N SER A 11 8.55 17.78 -9.88
CA SER A 11 9.98 17.99 -9.66
C SER A 11 10.54 16.94 -8.70
N LYS A 12 11.86 16.75 -8.72
CA LYS A 12 12.53 15.85 -7.77
C LYS A 12 12.26 16.25 -6.31
N GLU A 13 12.18 17.55 -6.05
CA GLU A 13 11.87 18.10 -4.73
C GLU A 13 10.45 17.73 -4.31
N ASP A 14 9.46 17.90 -5.19
CA ASP A 14 8.07 17.53 -4.91
C ASP A 14 7.93 16.05 -4.57
N VAL A 15 8.65 15.19 -5.30
CA VAL A 15 8.66 13.74 -5.09
C VAL A 15 9.26 13.40 -3.72
N GLU A 16 10.37 14.02 -3.31
CA GLU A 16 10.98 13.76 -2.01
C GLU A 16 10.12 14.30 -0.85
N VAL A 17 9.45 15.45 -1.02
CA VAL A 17 8.47 15.96 -0.05
C VAL A 17 7.31 14.97 0.12
N ARG A 18 6.70 14.49 -0.98
CA ARG A 18 5.60 13.51 -0.91
C ARG A 18 6.04 12.19 -0.29
N LYS A 19 7.26 11.73 -0.58
CA LYS A 19 7.84 10.52 0.02
C LYS A 19 8.02 10.67 1.54
N LYS A 20 8.43 11.85 2.01
CA LYS A 20 8.49 12.17 3.45
C LYS A 20 7.10 12.17 4.07
N ILE A 21 6.12 12.80 3.42
CA ILE A 21 4.71 12.81 3.87
C ILE A 21 4.17 11.38 4.02
N ILE A 22 4.37 10.52 3.04
CA ILE A 22 3.93 9.11 3.09
C ILE A 22 4.58 8.36 4.26
N LYS A 23 5.90 8.51 4.46
CA LYS A 23 6.61 7.85 5.56
C LYS A 23 6.14 8.34 6.92
N ASP A 24 5.96 9.65 7.08
CA ASP A 24 5.45 10.26 8.31
C ASP A 24 4.02 9.79 8.61
N PHE A 25 3.17 9.70 7.58
CA PHE A 25 1.82 9.15 7.69
C PHE A 25 1.84 7.71 8.19
N TYR A 26 2.63 6.82 7.58
CA TYR A 26 2.76 5.44 8.05
C TYR A 26 3.30 5.35 9.49
N LYS A 27 4.26 6.19 9.86
CA LYS A 27 4.79 6.24 11.24
C LYS A 27 3.70 6.60 12.24
N GLN A 28 2.85 7.57 11.90
CA GLN A 28 1.72 7.94 12.75
C GLN A 28 0.64 6.85 12.76
N TRP A 29 0.37 6.26 11.60
CA TRP A 29 -0.59 5.17 11.46
C TRP A 29 -0.19 3.95 12.31
N GLU A 30 1.09 3.56 12.31
CA GLU A 30 1.59 2.45 13.13
C GLU A 30 1.48 2.71 14.64
N LYS A 31 1.65 3.97 15.08
CA LYS A 31 1.40 4.35 16.49
C LYS A 31 -0.07 4.17 16.87
N ASN A 32 -0.99 4.49 15.96
CA ASN A 32 -2.42 4.36 16.16
C ASN A 32 -2.91 2.90 15.97
N ASN A 33 -2.15 2.08 15.25
CA ASN A 33 -2.48 0.69 14.90
C ASN A 33 -1.33 -0.25 15.32
N PRO A 34 -1.14 -0.51 16.62
CA PRO A 34 0.01 -1.27 17.13
C PRO A 34 0.08 -2.71 16.62
N SER A 35 -1.07 -3.31 16.26
CA SER A 35 -1.14 -4.64 15.65
C SER A 35 -0.62 -4.67 14.20
N LYS A 36 -0.49 -3.50 13.57
CA LYS A 36 -0.06 -3.29 12.18
C LYS A 36 -0.85 -4.14 11.17
N LYS A 37 -2.12 -4.40 11.45
CA LYS A 37 -3.00 -5.17 10.56
C LYS A 37 -4.43 -4.62 10.59
N LEU A 38 -5.10 -4.68 9.45
CA LEU A 38 -6.52 -4.40 9.34
C LEU A 38 -7.23 -5.55 8.64
N TYR A 39 -8.48 -5.81 9.04
CA TYR A 39 -9.32 -6.80 8.39
C TYR A 39 -9.88 -6.22 7.09
N ASN A 40 -9.71 -6.93 5.98
CA ASN A 40 -10.33 -6.59 4.71
C ASN A 40 -11.62 -7.40 4.53
N TYR A 41 -12.75 -6.71 4.38
CA TYR A 41 -14.07 -7.34 4.31
C TYR A 41 -14.29 -8.15 3.02
N ASN A 42 -13.73 -7.70 1.90
CA ASN A 42 -13.87 -8.39 0.61
C ASN A 42 -12.93 -9.60 0.47
N LEU A 43 -11.79 -9.57 1.15
CA LEU A 43 -10.82 -10.67 1.18
C LEU A 43 -11.12 -11.66 2.31
N LYS A 44 -11.95 -11.27 3.28
CA LYS A 44 -12.26 -11.98 4.51
C LYS A 44 -11.03 -12.38 5.33
N ASP A 45 -10.01 -11.52 5.33
CA ASP A 45 -8.74 -11.79 6.00
C ASP A 45 -8.01 -10.49 6.40
N TYR A 46 -7.04 -10.61 7.30
CA TYR A 46 -6.19 -9.51 7.73
C TYR A 46 -5.09 -9.20 6.72
N ILE A 47 -4.89 -7.93 6.43
CA ILE A 47 -3.76 -7.40 5.67
C ILE A 47 -2.79 -6.72 6.64
N ASN A 48 -1.55 -7.18 6.65
CA ASN A 48 -0.48 -6.66 7.50
C ASN A 48 0.26 -5.52 6.78
N VAL A 49 0.54 -4.44 7.50
CA VAL A 49 1.41 -3.34 7.05
C VAL A 49 2.78 -3.56 7.66
N ARG A 50 3.81 -3.65 6.82
CA ARG A 50 5.20 -3.93 7.23
C ARG A 50 6.14 -2.89 6.62
N LEU A 51 7.40 -2.89 7.04
CA LEU A 51 8.41 -1.96 6.52
C LEU A 51 8.53 -2.00 4.98
N ILE A 52 8.48 -3.20 4.39
CA ILE A 52 8.55 -3.36 2.94
C ILE A 52 7.38 -2.64 2.24
N SER A 53 6.20 -2.67 2.87
CA SER A 53 5.00 -2.00 2.40
C SER A 53 5.22 -0.50 2.31
N ILE A 54 5.81 0.08 3.36
CA ILE A 54 6.09 1.51 3.49
C ILE A 54 7.13 1.94 2.45
N GLN A 55 8.23 1.18 2.30
CA GLN A 55 9.30 1.52 1.37
C GLN A 55 8.83 1.49 -0.08
N GLU A 56 8.18 0.42 -0.50
CA GLU A 56 7.70 0.24 -1.87
C GLU A 56 6.60 1.25 -2.20
N THR A 57 5.67 1.48 -1.27
CA THR A 57 4.58 2.46 -1.45
C THR A 57 5.12 3.88 -1.47
N ALA A 58 6.00 4.26 -0.53
CA ALA A 58 6.57 5.60 -0.52
C ALA A 58 7.38 5.89 -1.78
N PHE A 59 8.05 4.90 -2.35
CA PHE A 59 8.78 5.05 -3.61
C PHE A 59 7.85 5.25 -4.81
N LYS A 60 6.83 4.40 -4.96
CA LYS A 60 5.93 4.44 -6.14
C LYS A 60 4.88 5.54 -6.05
N ALA A 61 4.27 5.71 -4.88
CA ALA A 61 3.16 6.65 -4.71
C ALA A 61 3.62 8.11 -4.67
N SER A 62 4.86 8.40 -4.28
CA SER A 62 5.38 9.78 -4.29
C SER A 62 5.60 10.34 -5.70
N CYS A 63 5.75 9.48 -6.71
CA CYS A 63 5.91 9.90 -8.10
C CYS A 63 4.62 10.48 -8.72
N ASN A 64 3.48 10.37 -8.04
CA ASN A 64 2.20 10.86 -8.54
C ASN A 64 1.37 11.46 -7.39
N TYR A 65 0.90 12.68 -7.57
CA TYR A 65 0.07 13.38 -6.59
C TYR A 65 -1.15 12.56 -6.13
N LEU A 66 -1.92 12.00 -7.07
CA LEU A 66 -3.11 11.20 -6.77
C LEU A 66 -2.77 9.91 -6.02
N SER A 67 -1.65 9.27 -6.35
CA SER A 67 -1.17 8.11 -5.58
C SER A 67 -0.79 8.49 -4.16
N THR A 68 -0.17 9.67 -3.97
CA THR A 68 0.13 10.17 -2.63
C THR A 68 -1.14 10.42 -1.82
N LEU A 69 -2.15 11.07 -2.41
CA LEU A 69 -3.46 11.25 -1.77
C LEU A 69 -4.12 9.91 -1.43
N ALA A 70 -4.02 8.92 -2.31
CA ALA A 70 -4.60 7.59 -2.08
C ALA A 70 -4.00 6.94 -0.83
N VAL A 71 -2.69 7.04 -0.62
CA VAL A 71 -2.02 6.47 0.56
C VAL A 71 -2.51 7.10 1.86
N LEU A 72 -2.89 8.38 1.85
CA LEU A 72 -3.45 9.04 3.03
C LEU A 72 -4.85 8.53 3.41
N GLN A 73 -5.48 7.75 2.54
CA GLN A 73 -6.75 7.04 2.78
C GLN A 73 -6.53 5.53 2.98
N LEU A 74 -5.40 5.16 3.59
CA LEU A 74 -4.94 3.78 3.78
C LEU A 74 -6.00 2.84 4.36
N ASP A 75 -6.71 3.26 5.42
CA ASP A 75 -7.68 2.39 6.11
C ASP A 75 -8.81 1.95 5.21
N ALA A 76 -9.39 2.90 4.46
CA ALA A 76 -10.46 2.63 3.51
C ALA A 76 -9.99 1.63 2.44
N ILE A 77 -8.77 1.82 1.91
CA ILE A 77 -8.20 0.90 0.92
C ILE A 77 -7.97 -0.48 1.54
N LEU A 78 -7.35 -0.56 2.72
CA LEU A 78 -7.06 -1.84 3.38
C LEU A 78 -8.33 -2.60 3.77
N GLN A 79 -9.39 -1.91 4.18
CA GLN A 79 -10.64 -2.55 4.60
C GLN A 79 -11.56 -2.93 3.43
N LEU A 80 -11.60 -2.11 2.38
CA LEU A 80 -12.66 -2.17 1.36
C LEU A 80 -12.18 -2.51 -0.05
N ALA A 81 -10.87 -2.57 -0.33
CA ALA A 81 -10.41 -2.99 -1.64
C ALA A 81 -10.93 -4.39 -1.99
N ARG A 82 -11.37 -4.56 -3.24
CA ARG A 82 -11.93 -5.80 -3.78
C ARG A 82 -10.85 -6.56 -4.53
N LYS A 83 -10.77 -7.87 -4.31
CA LYS A 83 -9.86 -8.74 -5.06
C LYS A 83 -10.27 -8.77 -6.53
N ILE A 84 -9.31 -8.48 -7.42
CA ILE A 84 -9.48 -8.57 -8.87
C ILE A 84 -8.87 -9.87 -9.38
N CYS A 85 -7.58 -10.09 -9.12
CA CYS A 85 -6.88 -11.28 -9.58
C CYS A 85 -5.70 -11.66 -8.68
N VAL A 86 -5.18 -12.86 -8.89
CA VAL A 86 -3.92 -13.32 -8.31
C VAL A 86 -2.87 -13.29 -9.40
N VAL A 87 -1.70 -12.74 -9.11
CA VAL A 87 -0.58 -12.62 -10.03
C VAL A 87 0.67 -13.29 -9.45
N ASN A 88 1.52 -13.81 -10.33
CA ASN A 88 2.79 -14.39 -9.93
C ASN A 88 3.76 -13.29 -9.47
N THR A 89 4.67 -13.65 -8.58
CA THR A 89 5.79 -12.79 -8.21
C THR A 89 6.74 -12.63 -9.39
N LYS A 90 7.39 -11.47 -9.48
CA LYS A 90 8.39 -11.22 -10.52
C LYS A 90 9.70 -11.96 -10.18
N PRO A 91 10.22 -12.84 -11.05
CA PRO A 91 11.32 -13.76 -10.73
C PRO A 91 12.71 -13.12 -10.48
N LYS A 92 12.82 -11.79 -10.46
CA LYS A 92 14.06 -11.05 -10.18
C LYS A 92 13.87 -9.89 -9.19
N ASP A 93 12.66 -9.72 -8.66
CA ASP A 93 12.35 -8.63 -7.75
C ASP A 93 12.65 -9.07 -6.31
N LYS A 94 13.76 -8.54 -5.76
CA LYS A 94 14.21 -8.84 -4.39
C LYS A 94 13.10 -8.59 -3.35
N ASN A 95 12.24 -7.61 -3.58
CA ASN A 95 11.15 -7.26 -2.67
C ASN A 95 9.99 -8.28 -2.74
N GLN A 96 9.89 -9.06 -3.84
CA GLN A 96 8.83 -10.04 -4.04
C GLN A 96 9.23 -11.49 -3.71
N ASN A 97 10.53 -11.77 -3.53
CA ASN A 97 11.03 -13.13 -3.29
C ASN A 97 10.43 -13.83 -2.06
N GLN A 98 10.08 -13.05 -1.02
CA GLN A 98 9.44 -13.58 0.19
C GLN A 98 7.96 -13.97 -0.01
N PHE A 99 7.36 -13.58 -1.12
CA PHE A 99 5.96 -13.89 -1.44
C PHE A 99 5.88 -15.11 -2.36
N GLU A 100 4.83 -15.88 -2.17
CA GLU A 100 4.47 -17.00 -3.04
C GLU A 100 3.72 -16.46 -4.27
N LYS A 101 2.75 -15.58 -4.02
CA LYS A 101 1.87 -14.93 -5.01
C LYS A 101 1.51 -13.54 -4.52
N MET A 102 1.05 -12.70 -5.44
CA MET A 102 0.48 -11.39 -5.12
C MET A 102 -1.01 -11.38 -5.48
N ILE A 103 -1.80 -10.61 -4.75
CA ILE A 103 -3.20 -10.37 -5.02
C ILE A 103 -3.30 -8.92 -5.46
N ARG A 104 -3.83 -8.69 -6.65
CA ARG A 104 -4.20 -7.34 -7.09
C ARG A 104 -5.62 -7.07 -6.63
N MET A 105 -5.77 -6.00 -5.87
CA MET A 105 -7.04 -5.52 -5.35
C MET A 105 -7.27 -4.09 -5.82
N GLU A 106 -8.53 -3.70 -5.99
CA GLU A 106 -8.89 -2.36 -6.43
C GLU A 106 -9.96 -1.74 -5.53
N TYR A 107 -9.87 -0.43 -5.34
CA TYR A 107 -10.87 0.36 -4.63
C TYR A 107 -11.09 1.69 -5.36
N ASN A 108 -12.33 2.19 -5.37
CA ASN A 108 -12.64 3.48 -5.97
C ASN A 108 -12.73 4.54 -4.87
N LEU A 109 -11.82 5.51 -4.88
CA LEU A 109 -11.80 6.62 -3.95
C LEU A 109 -12.48 7.85 -4.53
N VAL A 110 -13.37 8.47 -3.76
CA VAL A 110 -14.01 9.73 -4.13
C VAL A 110 -12.93 10.81 -4.26
N GLY A 111 -12.92 11.52 -5.39
CA GLY A 111 -11.95 12.59 -5.70
C GLY A 111 -10.57 12.14 -6.21
N ILE A 112 -10.29 10.82 -6.24
CA ILE A 112 -9.01 10.26 -6.75
C ILE A 112 -9.27 9.29 -7.91
N GLY A 113 -10.37 8.54 -7.84
CA GLY A 113 -10.70 7.49 -8.78
C GLY A 113 -10.17 6.13 -8.34
N LYS A 114 -9.85 5.27 -9.31
CA LYS A 114 -9.50 3.88 -9.06
C LYS A 114 -8.08 3.76 -8.49
N VAL A 115 -7.93 3.01 -7.41
CA VAL A 115 -6.67 2.76 -6.72
C VAL A 115 -6.38 1.26 -6.73
N SER A 116 -5.13 0.90 -7.03
CA SER A 116 -4.62 -0.45 -6.92
C SER A 116 -3.96 -0.66 -5.57
N LEU A 117 -4.37 -1.70 -4.86
CA LEU A 117 -3.69 -2.28 -3.71
C LEU A 117 -3.11 -3.63 -4.11
N ILE A 118 -1.79 -3.80 -3.99
CA ILE A 118 -1.13 -5.09 -4.16
C ILE A 118 -0.89 -5.69 -2.78
N VAL A 119 -1.28 -6.94 -2.59
CA VAL A 119 -1.08 -7.71 -1.35
C VAL A 119 -0.24 -8.94 -1.63
N GLY A 120 0.92 -9.05 -1.00
CA GLY A 120 1.75 -10.26 -1.08
C GLY A 120 1.28 -11.34 -0.11
N ILE A 121 1.14 -12.56 -0.59
CA ILE A 121 0.94 -13.75 0.24
C ILE A 121 2.32 -14.28 0.60
N LYS A 122 2.73 -14.16 1.86
CA LYS A 122 4.02 -14.68 2.31
C LYS A 122 4.10 -16.19 2.16
N ARG A 123 5.28 -16.67 1.76
CA ARG A 123 5.58 -18.11 1.79
C ARG A 123 5.46 -18.59 3.25
N PRO A 124 4.79 -19.73 3.49
CA PRO A 124 4.68 -20.27 4.83
C PRO A 124 6.06 -20.71 5.33
N ASN A 125 6.41 -20.33 6.56
CA ASN A 125 7.56 -20.89 7.26
C ASN A 125 7.04 -21.79 8.38
N ARG A 126 7.48 -23.06 8.39
CA ARG A 126 7.33 -24.03 9.50
C ARG A 126 5.96 -23.93 10.22
N ASN A 127 4.88 -24.28 9.52
CA ASN A 127 3.51 -24.39 10.04
C ASN A 127 2.79 -23.08 10.44
N LYS A 128 3.23 -21.91 9.94
CA LYS A 128 2.47 -20.64 10.11
C LYS A 128 1.43 -20.42 9.02
N ILE A 129 0.32 -19.79 9.41
CA ILE A 129 -0.73 -19.29 8.51
C ILE A 129 -0.11 -18.34 7.48
N LYS A 130 -0.51 -18.44 6.21
CA LYS A 130 -0.03 -17.57 5.12
C LYS A 130 -0.43 -16.12 5.40
N GLU A 131 0.53 -15.32 5.88
CA GLU A 131 0.31 -13.89 6.12
C GLU A 131 0.08 -13.15 4.80
N LYS A 132 -0.91 -12.27 4.80
CA LYS A 132 -1.14 -11.31 3.72
C LYS A 132 -0.53 -9.97 4.12
N VAL A 133 0.33 -9.43 3.28
CA VAL A 133 1.11 -8.22 3.56
C VAL A 133 0.82 -7.20 2.47
N GLN A 134 0.47 -5.97 2.86
CA GLN A 134 0.37 -4.86 1.92
C GLN A 134 1.72 -4.70 1.22
N TYR A 135 1.75 -4.67 -0.10
CA TYR A 135 2.97 -4.51 -0.87
C TYR A 135 3.08 -3.11 -1.46
N CYS A 136 2.03 -2.64 -2.14
CA CYS A 136 2.04 -1.33 -2.78
C CYS A 136 0.64 -0.76 -2.93
N ILE A 137 0.50 0.57 -2.83
CA ILE A 137 -0.72 1.31 -3.14
C ILE A 137 -0.39 2.38 -4.19
N THR A 138 -1.18 2.44 -5.26
CA THR A 138 -1.01 3.43 -6.33
C THR A 138 -2.36 3.78 -6.96
N ALA A 139 -2.59 5.05 -7.29
CA ALA A 139 -3.70 5.43 -8.16
C ALA A 139 -3.48 4.83 -9.56
N ILE A 140 -4.54 4.27 -10.14
CA ILE A 140 -4.56 3.82 -11.53
C ILE A 140 -4.95 5.05 -12.35
N LYS A 141 -4.03 5.53 -13.19
CA LYS A 141 -4.41 6.53 -14.20
C LYS A 141 -5.49 5.91 -15.09
N ALA A 142 -6.65 6.56 -15.14
CA ALA A 142 -7.59 6.38 -16.24
C ALA A 142 -6.96 6.93 -17.52
#